data_AF-A0A963GCE6-F1
#
_entry.id   AF-A0A963GCE6-F1
#
_cell.length_a   1.000
_cell.length_b   1.000
_cell.length_c   1.000
_cell.angle_alpha   90.00
_cell.angle_beta   90.00
_cell.angle_gamma   90.00
#
_symmetry.space_group_name_H-M   'P 1'
#
loop_
_entity.id
_entity.type
_entity.pdbx_description
1 polymer ?
#
loop_
_entity_poly.entity_id
_entity_poly.type
_entity_poly.pdbx_seq_one_letter_code
_entity_poly.pdbx_strand_id
1 'polypeptide(L)' 'MRQLGDGLAIFDRLDWQTRVLPPAGAVIVELLTECGEDATERQLCERIESELDVSPDTPSIQDFLRALREIGMLAR' A
#
# COMPACT_ATOMS: atom_id res chain seq x y z
N MET A 1 -6.47 -9.76 -2.02
CA MET A 1 -5.26 -9.85 -1.18
C MET A 1 -5.45 -10.97 -0.17
N ARG A 2 -4.38 -11.58 0.36
CA ARG A 2 -4.49 -12.61 1.41
C ARG A 2 -3.38 -12.45 2.45
N GLN A 3 -3.74 -12.50 3.72
CA GLN A 3 -2.80 -12.41 4.84
C GLN A 3 -1.90 -13.65 4.90
N LEU A 4 -0.61 -13.44 5.16
CA LEU A 4 0.43 -14.46 5.30
C LEU A 4 1.24 -14.18 6.57
N GLY A 5 0.74 -14.65 7.72
CA GLY A 5 1.30 -14.26 9.02
C GLY A 5 1.19 -12.74 9.21
N ASP A 6 2.31 -12.09 9.48
CA ASP A 6 2.39 -10.62 9.61
C ASP A 6 2.55 -9.91 8.25
N GLY A 7 2.66 -10.65 7.15
CA GLY A 7 2.78 -10.12 5.79
C GLY A 7 1.50 -10.23 4.96
N LEU A 8 1.57 -9.74 3.72
CA LEU A 8 0.43 -9.74 2.80
C LEU A 8 0.83 -10.27 1.42
N ALA A 9 0.07 -11.20 0.86
CA ALA A 9 0.15 -11.55 -0.55
C ALA A 9 -0.86 -10.76 -1.38
N ILE A 10 -0.34 -10.11 -2.42
CA ILE A 10 -1.11 -9.44 -3.46
C ILE A 10 -0.95 -10.24 -4.75
N PHE A 11 -2.08 -10.56 -5.37
CA PHE A 11 -2.09 -11.18 -6.69
C PHE A 11 -2.30 -10.09 -7.73
N ASP A 12 -1.28 -9.84 -8.54
CA ASP A 12 -1.34 -8.90 -9.64
C ASP A 12 -1.97 -9.57 -10.86
N ARG A 13 -3.11 -9.02 -11.30
CA ARG A 13 -3.87 -9.57 -12.42
C ARG A 13 -3.30 -9.17 -13.78
N LEU A 14 -2.44 -8.14 -13.83
CA LEU A 14 -1.85 -7.64 -15.07
C LEU A 14 -0.74 -8.56 -15.55
N ASP A 15 0.12 -9.03 -14.65
CA ASP A 15 1.29 -9.87 -14.95
C ASP A 15 1.16 -11.32 -14.45
N TRP A 16 0.06 -11.66 -13.78
CA TRP A 16 -0.22 -12.97 -13.19
C TRP A 16 0.82 -13.40 -12.13
N GLN A 17 1.47 -12.44 -11.47
CA GLN A 17 2.44 -12.69 -10.41
C GLN A 17 1.84 -12.50 -9.02
N THR A 18 2.39 -13.23 -8.05
CA THR A 18 2.12 -12.98 -6.63
C THR A 18 3.26 -12.15 -6.04
N ARG A 19 2.91 -11.01 -5.46
CA ARG A 19 3.83 -10.12 -4.75
C ARG A 19 3.61 -10.30 -3.25
N VAL A 20 4.67 -10.59 -2.51
CA VAL A 20 4.62 -10.72 -1.05
C VAL A 20 5.16 -9.43 -0.43
N LEU A 21 4.33 -8.80 0.38
CA LEU A 21 4.68 -7.61 1.12
C LEU A 21 5.23 -7.97 2.51
N PRO A 22 6.31 -7.31 2.95
CA PRO A 22 6.75 -7.38 4.33
C PRO A 22 5.72 -6.73 5.26
N PRO A 23 5.81 -6.94 6.59
CA PRO A 23 4.85 -6.40 7.54
C PRO A 23 4.58 -4.89 7.41
N ALA A 24 5.63 -4.09 7.19
CA ALA A 24 5.46 -2.65 6.99
C ALA A 24 4.60 -2.30 5.75
N GLY A 25 4.71 -3.09 4.67
CA GLY A 25 3.88 -2.91 3.48
C GLY A 25 2.45 -3.40 3.69
N ALA A 26 2.25 -4.44 4.51
CA ALA A 26 0.92 -4.92 4.89
C ALA A 26 0.14 -3.82 5.64
N VAL A 27 0.78 -3.15 6.60
CA VAL A 27 0.18 -2.04 7.35
C VAL A 27 -0.27 -0.90 6.42
N ILE A 28 0.56 -0.48 5.46
CA ILE A 28 0.18 0.58 4.52
C ILE A 28 -1.01 0.17 3.64
N VAL A 29 -1.09 -1.11 3.25
CA VAL A 29 -2.20 -1.62 2.45
C VAL A 29 -3.49 -1.77 3.28
N GLU A 30 -3.38 -2.06 4.58
CA GLU A 30 -4.51 -2.01 5.50
C GLU A 30 -5.07 -0.59 5.58
N LEU A 31 -4.21 0.43 5.77
CA LEU A 31 -4.62 1.84 5.74
C LEU A 31 -5.31 2.22 4.42
N LEU A 32 -4.78 1.76 3.28
CA LEU A 32 -5.40 1.98 1.98
C LEU A 32 -6.79 1.33 1.89
N THR A 33 -6.95 0.12 2.42
CA THR A 33 -8.24 -0.58 2.43
C THR A 33 -9.28 0.15 3.30
N GLU A 34 -8.85 0.73 4.42
CA GLU A 34 -9.68 1.55 5.29
C GLU A 34 -10.12 2.87 4.64
N CYS A 35 -9.28 3.45 3.76
CA CYS A 35 -9.64 4.63 2.98
C CYS A 35 -10.73 4.35 1.94
N GLY A 36 -10.93 3.09 1.54
CA GLY A 36 -11.89 2.66 0.53
C GLY A 36 -11.31 2.57 -0.90
N GLU A 37 -12.09 1.99 -1.82
CA GLU A 37 -11.62 1.70 -3.20
C GLU A 37 -11.25 2.95 -4.01
N ASP A 38 -11.85 4.10 -3.68
CA ASP A 38 -11.63 5.39 -4.35
C ASP A 38 -10.59 6.26 -3.62
N ALA A 39 -9.80 5.68 -2.73
CA ALA A 39 -8.78 6.39 -1.97
C ALA A 39 -7.74 7.05 -2.90
N THR A 40 -7.56 8.35 -2.72
CA THR A 40 -6.48 9.10 -3.37
C THR A 40 -5.17 8.89 -2.63
N GLU A 41 -4.05 9.03 -3.35
CA GLU A 41 -2.71 9.03 -2.75
C GLU A 41 -2.58 10.04 -1.62
N ARG A 42 -3.18 11.23 -1.77
CA ARG A 42 -3.22 12.25 -0.72
C ARG A 42 -3.88 11.73 0.56
N GLN A 43 -5.02 11.06 0.46
CA GLN A 43 -5.71 10.49 1.63
C GLN A 43 -4.88 9.40 2.30
N LEU A 44 -4.23 8.55 1.51
CA LEU A 44 -3.33 7.52 2.05
C LEU A 44 -2.13 8.16 2.77
N CYS A 45 -1.50 9.18 2.18
CA CYS A 45 -0.41 9.93 2.80
C CYS A 45 -0.83 10.60 4.11
N GLU A 46 -2.01 11.23 4.14
CA GLU A 46 -2.57 11.83 5.37
C GLU A 46 -2.78 10.77 6.46
N ARG A 47 -3.23 9.56 6.09
CA ARG A 47 -3.42 8.45 7.03
C ARG A 47 -2.10 7.90 7.55
N ILE A 48 -1.12 7.67 6.66
CA ILE A 48 0.23 7.24 7.02
C ILE A 48 0.85 8.21 8.03
N GLU A 49 0.77 9.51 7.77
CA GLU A 49 1.30 10.53 8.68
C GLU A 49 0.55 10.52 10.03
N SER A 50 -0.79 10.47 9.99
CA SER A 50 -1.61 10.56 11.21
C SER A 50 -1.55 9.32 12.11
N GLU A 51 -1.40 8.12 11.54
CA GLU A 51 -1.51 6.87 12.28
C GLU A 51 -0.18 6.20 12.56
N LEU A 52 0.81 6.37 11.67
CA LEU A 52 2.12 5.75 11.82
C LEU A 52 3.17 6.72 12.37
N ASP A 53 2.87 8.03 12.45
CA ASP A 53 3.82 9.09 12.84
C ASP A 53 5.09 9.06 11.96
N VAL A 54 4.92 8.75 10.67
CA VAL A 54 5.99 8.65 9.68
C VAL A 54 5.69 9.57 8.50
N SER A 55 6.71 10.33 8.07
CA SER A 55 6.59 11.19 6.88
C SER A 55 6.42 10.35 5.60
N PRO A 56 5.37 10.62 4.79
CA PRO A 56 5.17 9.94 3.52
C PRO A 56 6.21 10.31 2.46
N ASP A 57 7.01 11.36 2.68
CA ASP A 57 8.06 11.82 1.76
C ASP A 57 9.38 11.03 1.89
N THR A 58 9.43 10.05 2.80
CA THR A 58 10.60 9.17 2.90
C THR A 58 10.77 8.34 1.62
N PRO A 59 12.02 8.11 1.14
CA PRO A 59 12.24 7.36 -0.10
C PRO A 59 11.57 5.98 -0.12
N SER A 60 11.59 5.27 1.02
CA SER A 60 10.98 3.95 1.13
C SER A 60 9.45 3.98 0.97
N ILE A 61 8.77 4.99 1.51
CA ILE A 61 7.32 5.12 1.34
C ILE A 61 7.00 5.55 -0.09
N GLN A 62 7.75 6.49 -0.65
CA GLN A 62 7.57 6.93 -2.04
C GLN A 62 7.76 5.79 -3.06
N ASP A 63 8.75 4.93 -2.84
CA ASP A 63 8.96 3.74 -3.67
C ASP A 63 7.82 2.74 -3.50
N PHE A 64 7.28 2.60 -2.29
CA PHE A 64 6.14 1.72 -2.03
C PHE A 64 4.84 2.24 -2.66
N LEU A 65 4.52 3.52 -2.51
CA LEU A 65 3.37 4.18 -3.15
C LEU A 65 3.45 4.05 -4.67
N ARG A 66 4.65 4.17 -5.24
CA ARG A 66 4.89 3.91 -6.67
C ARG A 66 4.55 2.48 -7.05
N ALA A 67 5.00 1.49 -6.28
CA ALA A 67 4.68 0.09 -6.55
C ALA A 67 3.16 -0.18 -6.50
N LEU A 68 2.43 0.44 -5.56
CA LEU A 68 0.96 0.33 -5.48
C LEU A 68 0.27 0.91 -6.71
N ARG A 69 0.75 2.03 -7.26
CA ARG A 69 0.24 2.60 -8.53
C ARG A 69 0.52 1.67 -9.71
N GLU A 70 1.72 1.11 -9.79
CA GLU A 70 2.12 0.22 -10.90
C GLU A 70 1.25 -1.04 -10.99
N ILE A 71 0.78 -1.56 -9.86
CA ILE A 71 -0.10 -2.74 -9.79
C ILE A 71 -1.60 -2.38 -9.78
N GLY A 72 -1.94 -1.09 -9.98
CA GLY A 72 -3.32 -0.63 -10.08
C GLY A 72 -4.11 -0.62 -8.77
N MET A 73 -3.42 -0.59 -7.62
CA MET A 73 -4.07 -0.52 -6.30
C MET A 73 -4.28 0.90 -5.79
N LEU A 74 -3.57 1.89 -6.33
CA LEU A 74 -3.72 3.29 -5.98
C LEU A 74 -4.07 4.09 -7.24
N ALA A 75 -5.12 4.90 -7.15
CA ALA A 75 -5.48 5.83 -8.22
C ALA A 75 -4.38 6.90 -8.38
N ARG A 76 -4.20 7.36 -9.61
CA ARG A 76 -3.15 8.32 -9.99
C ARG A 76 -3.48 9.74 -9.55
#